data_AF-A0AAE1RLD4-F1
#
_entry.id   AF-A0AAE1RLD4-F1
#
_cell.length_a   1.000
_cell.length_b   1.000
_cell.length_c   1.000
_cell.angle_alpha   90.00
_cell.angle_beta   90.00
_cell.angle_gamma   90.00
#
_symmetry.space_group_name_H-M   'P 1'
#
loop_
_entity.id
_entity.type
_entity.pdbx_description
1 polymer ?
#
loop_
_entity_poly.entity_id
_entity_poly.type
_entity_poly.pdbx_seq_one_letter_code
_entity_poly.pdbx_strand_id
1 'polypeptide(L)'
;MYFHYYGQLLHQQNMMQDFVRTGTYYAAVIENRSDFLGRVVVDVGAGSGILSLFAAQAGAKHVYAIEASEMAEYAKKLIAGNPSLNERITVIKGKVEEVELPVKADILISEPMGTLLVNERMLESYVIARDRFLVPNGKMFPGVGRIHMAPFSDEYLYMEIANKAIFWQQQSYFGVDLTPLQRSAYEGYFSQPVVDAFDPRLLVAPAISHVINFTLIKEEDLYEIEIPLKFTSSVSTRIHGLACWFDVLFNGSTVPRWLTTAPGAPTTHWYQLRCVLSQPLYVMPGQEITGHLRLVSHKAQSYTIYLILSATVGDMLQTSSGKLDLKEPYYRMSQPQAYSLAQDQQPTQLLQTQDILTQSVDQDGSVPVQQPSPNSGAELHSL
;
A
#
# COMPACT_ATOMS: atom_id res chain seq x y z
N MET A 1 9.35 15.05 9.77
CA MET A 1 8.91 13.64 9.93
C MET A 1 8.72 12.98 8.56
N TYR A 2 7.93 13.54 7.64
CA TYR A 2 7.73 13.01 6.28
C TYR A 2 9.02 12.72 5.48
N PHE A 3 9.85 13.73 5.21
CA PHE A 3 11.11 13.52 4.47
C PHE A 3 12.12 12.65 5.22
N HIS A 4 12.01 12.57 6.55
CA HIS A 4 12.87 11.68 7.33
C HIS A 4 12.53 10.21 7.06
N TYR A 5 11.24 9.87 6.97
CA TYR A 5 10.76 8.54 6.59
C TYR A 5 11.28 8.16 5.19
N TYR A 6 11.07 9.02 4.18
CA TYR A 6 11.51 8.75 2.80
C TYR A 6 13.04 8.77 2.59
N GLY A 7 13.78 9.35 3.54
CA GLY A 7 15.24 9.34 3.57
C GLY A 7 15.88 8.01 4.00
N GLN A 8 15.09 6.99 4.35
CA GLN A 8 15.61 5.69 4.80
C GLN A 8 15.55 4.63 3.68
N LEU A 9 16.63 3.85 3.53
CA LEU A 9 16.72 2.79 2.52
C LEU A 9 15.67 1.69 2.70
N LEU A 10 15.27 1.37 3.94
CA LEU A 10 14.26 0.34 4.21
C LEU A 10 12.92 0.68 3.56
N HIS A 11 12.51 1.95 3.61
CA HIS A 11 11.26 2.39 2.97
C HIS A 11 11.36 2.40 1.45
N GLN A 12 12.51 2.80 0.89
CA GLN A 12 12.76 2.68 -0.56
C GLN A 12 12.77 1.23 -1.02
N GLN A 13 13.34 0.32 -0.23
CA GLN A 13 13.34 -1.11 -0.52
C GLN A 13 11.91 -1.67 -0.56
N ASN A 14 11.07 -1.35 0.42
CA ASN A 14 9.66 -1.78 0.43
C ASN A 14 8.93 -1.35 -0.85
N MET A 15 9.19 -0.12 -1.30
CA MET A 15 8.63 0.42 -2.54
C MET A 15 9.16 -0.27 -3.79
N MET A 16 10.45 -0.61 -3.84
CA MET A 16 11.09 -1.26 -4.98
C MET A 16 10.84 -2.78 -5.05
N GLN A 17 10.53 -3.43 -3.93
CA GLN A 17 10.15 -4.84 -3.87
C GLN A 17 8.71 -5.10 -4.33
N ASP A 18 7.89 -4.05 -4.43
CA ASP A 18 6.62 -4.11 -5.14
C ASP A 18 6.88 -4.19 -6.65
N PHE A 19 7.04 -5.43 -7.15
CA PHE A 19 7.34 -5.68 -8.56
C PHE A 19 6.20 -5.26 -9.50
N VAL A 20 4.96 -5.26 -9.04
CA VAL A 20 3.82 -4.77 -9.84
C VAL A 20 4.01 -3.27 -10.08
N ARG A 21 4.32 -2.52 -9.02
CA ARG A 21 4.66 -1.10 -9.11
C ARG A 21 5.88 -0.87 -10.00
N THR A 22 7.06 -1.31 -9.59
CA THR A 22 8.31 -0.97 -10.27
C THR A 22 8.34 -1.51 -11.69
N GLY A 23 7.81 -2.72 -11.91
CA GLY A 23 7.71 -3.33 -13.24
C GLY A 23 6.77 -2.59 -14.19
N THR A 24 5.63 -2.07 -13.70
CA THR A 24 4.71 -1.30 -14.55
C THR A 24 5.31 0.04 -14.96
N TYR A 25 6.02 0.73 -14.05
CA TYR A 25 6.77 1.94 -14.39
C TYR A 25 7.86 1.67 -15.44
N TYR A 26 8.63 0.60 -15.24
CA TYR A 26 9.64 0.18 -16.21
C TYR A 26 9.03 -0.08 -17.59
N ALA A 27 7.95 -0.87 -17.65
CA ALA A 27 7.24 -1.17 -18.89
C ALA A 27 6.67 0.10 -19.55
N ALA A 28 6.06 1.00 -18.77
CA ALA A 28 5.52 2.26 -19.27
C ALA A 28 6.59 3.11 -19.96
N VAL A 29 7.80 3.18 -19.39
CA VAL A 29 8.94 3.93 -19.94
C VAL A 29 9.55 3.23 -21.16
N ILE A 30 9.89 1.95 -21.03
CA ILE A 30 10.65 1.22 -22.06
C ILE A 30 9.81 0.91 -23.29
N GLU A 31 8.54 0.57 -23.13
CA GLU A 31 7.67 0.30 -24.29
C GLU A 31 7.25 1.59 -25.01
N ASN A 32 7.31 2.73 -24.33
CA ASN A 32 7.14 4.05 -24.93
C ASN A 32 8.46 4.78 -25.11
N ARG A 33 9.54 4.04 -25.40
CA ARG A 33 10.89 4.59 -25.58
C ARG A 33 10.95 5.79 -26.54
N SER A 34 10.10 5.79 -27.57
CA SER A 34 9.98 6.89 -28.53
C SER A 34 9.64 8.25 -27.89
N ASP A 35 8.94 8.24 -26.76
CA ASP A 35 8.61 9.45 -26.00
C ASP A 35 9.83 9.99 -25.27
N PHE A 36 10.74 9.12 -24.81
CA PHE A 36 11.90 9.49 -23.99
C PHE A 36 13.17 9.76 -24.81
N LEU A 37 13.35 9.11 -25.96
CA LEU A 37 14.58 9.17 -26.75
C LEU A 37 14.93 10.62 -27.14
N GLY A 38 16.11 11.09 -26.71
CA GLY A 38 16.60 12.43 -27.00
C GLY A 38 15.86 13.57 -26.27
N ARG A 39 14.97 13.25 -25.33
CA ARG A 39 14.16 14.23 -24.57
C ARG A 39 14.77 14.60 -23.22
N VAL A 40 14.36 15.75 -22.70
CA VAL A 40 14.63 16.17 -21.32
C VAL A 40 13.52 15.67 -20.41
N VAL A 41 13.88 15.04 -19.30
CA VAL A 41 12.94 14.46 -18.32
C VAL A 41 13.14 15.10 -16.95
N VAL A 42 12.06 15.37 -16.22
CA VAL A 42 12.10 15.64 -14.78
C VAL A 42 11.49 14.46 -14.03
N ASP A 43 12.22 13.94 -13.05
CA ASP A 43 11.76 12.95 -12.08
C ASP A 43 11.49 13.65 -10.74
N VAL A 44 10.22 13.73 -10.34
CA VAL A 44 9.78 14.49 -9.16
C VAL A 44 9.63 13.57 -7.97
N GLY A 45 10.35 13.86 -6.87
CA GLY A 45 10.42 12.97 -5.72
C GLY A 45 11.15 11.68 -6.09
N ALA A 46 12.34 11.83 -6.68
CA ALA A 46 13.07 10.75 -7.34
C ALA A 46 13.42 9.58 -6.41
N GLY A 47 13.40 9.78 -5.08
CA GLY A 47 13.75 8.76 -4.11
C GLY A 47 15.13 8.20 -4.39
N SER A 48 15.23 6.89 -4.59
CA SER A 48 16.48 6.22 -4.98
C SER A 48 17.01 6.57 -6.38
N GLY A 49 16.22 7.27 -7.21
CA GLY A 49 16.56 7.59 -8.61
C GLY A 49 16.22 6.47 -9.60
N ILE A 50 15.44 5.47 -9.20
CA ILE A 50 15.14 4.31 -10.06
C ILE A 50 14.37 4.70 -11.33
N LEU A 51 13.41 5.62 -11.25
CA LEU A 51 12.66 6.09 -12.43
C LEU A 51 13.55 6.93 -13.36
N SER A 52 14.44 7.74 -12.79
CA SER A 52 15.48 8.46 -13.54
C SER A 52 16.39 7.51 -14.33
N LEU A 53 16.78 6.38 -13.74
CA LEU A 53 17.57 5.35 -14.42
C LEU A 53 16.79 4.70 -15.58
N PHE A 54 15.49 4.43 -15.41
CA PHE A 54 14.65 3.92 -16.49
C PHE A 54 14.53 4.92 -17.65
N ALA A 55 14.34 6.20 -17.35
CA ALA A 55 14.31 7.26 -18.37
C ALA A 55 15.65 7.34 -19.14
N ALA A 56 16.78 7.26 -18.44
CA ALA A 56 18.10 7.22 -19.06
C ALA A 56 18.30 5.97 -19.93
N GLN A 57 17.84 4.80 -19.49
CA GLN A 57 17.85 3.55 -20.27
C GLN A 57 17.02 3.66 -21.56
N ALA A 58 15.87 4.34 -21.49
CA ALA A 58 15.06 4.64 -22.66
C ALA A 58 15.75 5.60 -23.66
N GLY A 59 16.83 6.26 -23.24
CA GLY A 59 17.62 7.13 -24.08
C GLY A 59 17.26 8.61 -23.94
N ALA A 60 16.71 9.02 -22.79
CA ALA A 60 16.60 10.42 -22.43
C ALA A 60 17.92 11.16 -22.67
N LYS A 61 17.85 12.36 -23.24
CA LYS A 61 19.00 13.24 -23.43
C LYS A 61 19.57 13.67 -22.09
N HIS A 62 18.69 14.06 -21.16
CA HIS A 62 19.05 14.41 -19.80
C HIS A 62 17.86 14.20 -18.86
N VAL A 63 18.14 13.85 -17.61
CA VAL A 63 17.16 13.65 -16.54
C VAL A 63 17.54 14.52 -15.34
N TYR A 64 16.63 15.37 -14.89
CA TYR A 64 16.75 16.09 -13.63
C TYR A 64 15.96 15.34 -12.56
N ALA A 65 16.67 14.73 -11.61
CA ALA A 65 16.10 13.96 -10.52
C ALA A 65 15.99 14.84 -9.28
N ILE A 66 14.78 15.31 -8.95
CA ILE A 66 14.52 16.21 -7.83
C ILE A 66 14.12 15.37 -6.61
N GLU A 67 14.88 15.46 -5.53
CA GLU A 67 14.60 14.72 -4.29
C GLU A 67 14.83 15.62 -3.07
N ALA A 68 13.82 15.75 -2.21
CA ALA A 68 13.85 16.67 -1.08
C ALA A 68 14.52 16.09 0.17
N SER A 69 14.50 14.77 0.33
CA SER A 69 15.07 14.07 1.49
C SER A 69 16.57 13.80 1.34
N GLU A 70 17.16 13.21 2.39
CA GLU A 70 18.53 12.68 2.36
C GLU A 70 18.71 11.52 1.38
N MET A 71 17.62 10.97 0.81
CA MET A 71 17.71 9.94 -0.23
C MET A 71 18.44 10.44 -1.48
N ALA A 72 18.48 11.76 -1.71
CA ALA A 72 19.25 12.36 -2.81
C ALA A 72 20.73 11.92 -2.83
N GLU A 73 21.35 11.73 -1.66
CA GLU A 73 22.74 11.27 -1.58
C GLU A 73 22.89 9.79 -1.94
N TYR A 74 21.90 8.96 -1.60
CA TYR A 74 21.86 7.57 -2.04
C TYR A 74 21.54 7.44 -3.54
N ALA A 75 20.67 8.30 -4.07
CA ALA A 75 20.40 8.37 -5.50
C ALA A 75 21.67 8.68 -6.29
N LYS A 76 22.46 9.68 -5.87
CA LYS A 76 23.77 9.98 -6.45
C LYS A 76 24.69 8.76 -6.45
N LYS A 77 24.77 8.03 -5.33
CA LYS A 77 25.58 6.80 -5.22
C LYS A 77 25.11 5.72 -6.20
N LEU A 78 23.80 5.46 -6.26
CA LEU A 78 23.23 4.45 -7.15
C LEU A 78 23.47 4.80 -8.63
N ILE A 79 23.23 6.06 -9.00
CA ILE A 79 23.44 6.58 -10.35
C ILE A 79 24.93 6.49 -10.73
N ALA A 80 25.84 6.91 -9.86
CA ALA A 80 27.28 6.80 -10.09
C ALA A 80 27.74 5.34 -10.28
N GLY A 81 27.11 4.39 -9.58
CA GLY A 81 27.31 2.94 -9.74
C GLY A 81 26.82 2.36 -11.06
N ASN A 82 26.16 3.16 -11.92
CA ASN A 82 25.71 2.77 -13.26
C ASN A 82 26.36 3.67 -14.35
N PRO A 83 27.66 3.50 -14.65
CA PRO A 83 28.43 4.45 -15.47
C PRO A 83 27.88 4.70 -16.86
N SER A 84 27.24 3.71 -17.49
CA SER A 84 26.66 3.85 -18.83
C SER A 84 25.47 4.81 -18.91
N LEU A 85 24.90 5.21 -17.75
CA LEU A 85 23.72 6.06 -17.64
C LEU A 85 23.99 7.37 -16.89
N ASN A 86 25.05 7.43 -16.08
CA ASN A 86 25.24 8.48 -15.08
C ASN A 86 25.36 9.89 -15.66
N GLU A 87 26.03 10.06 -16.81
CA GLU A 87 26.33 11.37 -17.41
C GLU A 87 25.07 12.12 -17.84
N ARG A 88 23.95 11.39 -17.94
CA ARG A 88 22.65 11.92 -18.37
C ARG A 88 21.76 12.31 -17.20
N ILE A 89 22.16 12.08 -15.95
CA ILE A 89 21.29 12.28 -14.79
C ILE A 89 21.93 13.26 -13.81
N THR A 90 21.24 14.35 -13.52
CA THR A 90 21.61 15.31 -12.47
C THR A 90 20.65 15.18 -11.30
N VAL A 91 21.17 14.84 -10.12
CA VAL A 91 20.38 14.83 -8.88
C VAL A 91 20.39 16.21 -8.24
N ILE A 92 19.20 16.76 -8.00
CA ILE A 92 18.99 18.07 -7.39
C ILE A 92 18.31 17.85 -6.04
N LYS A 93 19.04 18.13 -4.95
CA LYS A 93 18.50 18.03 -3.60
C LYS A 93 17.67 19.27 -3.28
N GLY A 94 16.38 19.10 -3.05
CA GLY A 94 15.47 20.20 -2.70
C GLY A 94 14.02 19.87 -2.99
N LYS A 95 13.12 20.72 -2.50
CA LYS A 95 11.69 20.61 -2.78
C LYS A 95 11.39 21.10 -4.18
N VAL A 96 10.43 20.45 -4.86
CA VAL A 96 10.10 20.78 -6.25
C VAL A 96 9.52 22.18 -6.39
N GLU A 97 9.00 22.77 -5.31
CA GLU A 97 8.48 24.13 -5.20
C GLU A 97 9.60 25.20 -5.06
N GLU A 98 10.81 24.78 -4.69
CA GLU A 98 11.91 25.69 -4.30
C GLU A 98 13.11 25.63 -5.27
N VAL A 99 13.30 24.50 -5.97
CA VAL A 99 14.41 24.33 -6.91
C VAL A 99 14.16 25.06 -8.23
N GLU A 100 15.23 25.30 -8.99
CA GLU A 100 15.18 25.85 -10.35
C GLU A 100 15.88 24.90 -11.33
N LEU A 101 15.35 24.82 -12.56
CA LEU A 101 15.92 24.01 -13.63
C LEU A 101 16.41 24.91 -14.77
N PRO A 102 17.55 24.58 -15.41
CA PRO A 102 18.10 25.41 -16.49
C PRO A 102 17.25 25.35 -17.77
N VAL A 103 16.43 24.32 -17.93
CA VAL A 103 15.54 24.10 -19.08
C VAL A 103 14.25 23.45 -18.62
N LYS A 104 13.16 23.69 -19.37
CA LYS A 104 11.92 22.91 -19.25
C LYS A 104 12.10 21.50 -19.84
N ALA A 105 11.30 20.55 -19.35
CA ALA A 105 11.29 19.17 -19.79
C ALA A 105 10.15 18.85 -20.76
N ASP A 106 10.40 17.85 -21.60
CA ASP A 106 9.41 17.26 -22.49
C ASP A 106 8.50 16.27 -21.75
N ILE A 107 9.05 15.61 -20.72
CA ILE A 107 8.36 14.60 -19.91
C ILE A 107 8.59 14.87 -18.44
N LEU A 108 7.52 14.75 -17.66
CA LEU A 108 7.57 14.72 -16.22
C LEU A 108 7.10 13.36 -15.71
N ILE A 109 7.99 12.65 -15.01
CA ILE A 109 7.74 11.34 -14.42
C ILE A 109 7.76 11.47 -12.89
N SER A 110 6.89 10.74 -12.21
CA SER A 110 6.88 10.65 -10.74
C SER A 110 6.08 9.43 -10.30
N GLU A 111 6.23 9.10 -9.02
CA GLU A 111 5.33 8.24 -8.28
C GLU A 111 4.73 9.07 -7.12
N PRO A 112 3.65 9.82 -7.38
CA PRO A 112 3.05 10.69 -6.37
C PRO A 112 1.85 10.06 -5.63
N MET A 113 1.62 8.75 -5.78
CA MET A 113 0.40 8.11 -5.31
C MET A 113 0.53 7.64 -3.86
N GLY A 114 -0.35 8.15 -2.99
CA GLY A 114 -0.57 7.59 -1.66
C GLY A 114 -1.72 6.61 -1.61
N THR A 115 -2.06 6.14 -0.40
CA THR A 115 -3.34 5.45 -0.14
C THR A 115 -4.51 6.27 -0.69
N LEU A 116 -5.49 5.61 -1.32
CA LEU A 116 -6.60 6.27 -2.01
C LEU A 116 -6.14 7.27 -3.10
N LEU A 117 -4.97 7.06 -3.72
CA LEU A 117 -4.32 7.93 -4.70
C LEU A 117 -3.80 9.27 -4.12
N VAL A 118 -4.53 9.88 -3.19
CA VAL A 118 -4.34 11.27 -2.76
C VAL A 118 -3.61 11.44 -1.42
N ASN A 119 -3.52 10.40 -0.59
CA ASN A 119 -2.84 10.51 0.71
C ASN A 119 -1.39 11.01 0.53
N GLU A 120 -0.84 11.63 1.57
CA GLU A 120 0.49 12.28 1.57
C GLU A 120 0.56 13.59 0.77
N ARG A 121 -0.48 13.90 -0.02
CA ARG A 121 -0.64 15.15 -0.78
C ARG A 121 0.49 15.42 -1.78
N MET A 122 1.21 14.38 -2.21
CA MET A 122 2.30 14.51 -3.18
C MET A 122 1.80 14.89 -4.60
N LEU A 123 0.52 14.66 -4.90
CA LEU A 123 -0.11 15.13 -6.14
C LEU A 123 -0.06 16.65 -6.32
N GLU A 124 -0.05 17.43 -5.23
CA GLU A 124 0.09 18.89 -5.28
C GLU A 124 1.47 19.27 -5.83
N SER A 125 2.53 18.70 -5.26
CA SER A 125 3.90 18.85 -5.76
C SER A 125 4.05 18.38 -7.22
N TYR A 126 3.35 17.31 -7.61
CA TYR A 126 3.34 16.80 -8.98
C TYR A 126 2.72 17.79 -9.97
N VAL A 127 1.59 18.41 -9.60
CA VAL A 127 0.90 19.44 -10.39
C VAL A 127 1.73 20.74 -10.46
N ILE A 128 2.33 21.17 -9.33
CA ILE A 128 3.23 22.32 -9.32
C ILE A 128 4.42 22.09 -10.25
N ALA A 129 5.01 20.90 -10.23
CA ALA A 129 6.13 20.55 -11.09
C ALA A 129 5.74 20.58 -12.58
N ARG A 130 4.54 20.15 -12.94
CA ARG A 130 3.99 20.29 -14.30
C ARG A 130 3.99 21.76 -14.72
N ASP A 131 3.42 22.63 -13.91
CA ASP A 131 3.24 24.04 -14.26
C ASP A 131 4.57 24.79 -14.36
N ARG A 132 5.53 24.46 -13.49
CA ARG A 132 6.86 25.06 -13.48
C ARG A 132 7.74 24.52 -14.61
N PHE A 133 7.86 23.20 -14.73
CA PHE A 133 8.95 22.57 -15.46
C PHE A 133 8.55 21.89 -16.77
N LEU A 134 7.27 21.62 -17.02
CA LEU A 134 6.85 20.98 -18.27
C LEU A 134 6.69 22.02 -19.39
N VAL A 135 7.13 21.67 -20.59
CA VAL A 135 6.82 22.44 -21.81
C VAL A 135 5.33 22.33 -22.16
N PRO A 136 4.75 23.30 -22.90
CA PRO A 136 3.42 23.12 -23.47
C PRO A 136 3.33 21.82 -24.28
N ASN A 137 2.28 21.03 -24.08
CA ASN A 137 2.09 19.70 -24.68
C ASN A 137 3.14 18.64 -24.30
N GLY A 138 3.94 18.88 -23.26
CA GLY A 138 4.77 17.84 -22.66
C GLY A 138 3.92 16.73 -22.04
N LYS A 139 4.53 15.57 -21.80
CA LYS A 139 3.83 14.40 -21.25
C LYS A 139 4.05 14.24 -19.76
N MET A 140 3.02 13.71 -19.10
CA MET A 140 3.08 13.31 -17.69
C MET A 140 2.97 11.79 -17.57
N PHE A 141 3.85 11.21 -16.76
CA PHE A 141 3.89 9.78 -16.46
C PHE A 141 3.81 9.60 -14.93
N PRO A 142 2.63 9.25 -14.37
CA PRO A 142 1.33 9.05 -15.02
C PRO A 142 0.62 10.34 -15.42
N GLY A 143 -0.27 10.30 -16.41
CA GLY A 143 -1.04 11.47 -16.87
C GLY A 143 -2.46 11.56 -16.30
N VAL A 144 -3.02 10.44 -15.88
CA VAL A 144 -4.38 10.35 -15.34
C VAL A 144 -4.39 9.38 -14.16
N GLY A 145 -5.11 9.73 -13.10
CA GLY A 145 -5.49 8.83 -12.02
C GLY A 145 -6.99 8.59 -11.99
N ARG A 146 -7.41 7.44 -11.49
CA ARG A 146 -8.82 7.09 -11.27
C ARG A 146 -8.99 6.57 -9.86
N ILE A 147 -9.90 7.14 -9.09
CA ILE A 147 -10.36 6.57 -7.83
C ILE A 147 -11.60 5.75 -8.14
N HIS A 148 -11.55 4.45 -7.87
CA HIS A 148 -12.66 3.53 -8.00
C HIS A 148 -13.33 3.34 -6.65
N MET A 149 -14.66 3.25 -6.65
CA MET A 149 -15.45 3.09 -5.44
C MET A 149 -16.56 2.08 -5.67
N ALA A 150 -16.83 1.23 -4.68
CA ALA A 150 -17.97 0.31 -4.68
C ALA A 150 -18.44 0.01 -3.25
N PRO A 151 -19.76 -0.10 -3.00
CA PRO A 151 -20.26 -0.54 -1.70
C PRO A 151 -19.84 -2.00 -1.47
N PHE A 152 -19.48 -2.35 -0.23
CA PHE A 152 -19.10 -3.72 0.13
C PHE A 152 -19.92 -4.27 1.29
N SER A 153 -19.97 -5.60 1.39
CA SER A 153 -20.55 -6.33 2.50
C SER A 153 -19.50 -7.25 3.13
N ASP A 154 -19.04 -6.91 4.33
CA ASP A 154 -18.11 -7.73 5.11
C ASP A 154 -18.47 -7.65 6.60
N GLU A 155 -19.33 -8.58 7.06
CA GLU A 155 -19.76 -8.65 8.46
C GLU A 155 -18.58 -8.95 9.40
N TYR A 156 -17.60 -9.74 8.94
CA TYR A 156 -16.43 -10.08 9.75
C TYR A 156 -15.60 -8.85 10.07
N LEU A 157 -15.32 -8.01 9.06
CA LEU A 157 -14.62 -6.75 9.28
C LEU A 157 -15.41 -5.82 10.21
N TYR A 158 -16.71 -5.68 9.96
CA TYR A 158 -17.56 -4.81 10.77
C TYR A 158 -17.52 -5.23 12.26
N MET A 159 -17.69 -6.53 12.53
CA MET A 159 -17.61 -7.08 13.88
C MET A 159 -16.21 -6.95 14.48
N GLU A 160 -15.14 -7.11 13.70
CA GLU A 160 -13.77 -6.91 14.17
C GLU A 160 -13.56 -5.48 14.68
N ILE A 161 -14.04 -4.46 13.95
CA ILE A 161 -13.94 -3.06 14.35
C ILE A 161 -14.83 -2.77 15.56
N ALA A 162 -16.09 -3.19 15.53
CA ALA A 162 -17.03 -2.99 16.62
C ALA A 162 -16.54 -3.64 17.92
N ASN A 163 -15.93 -4.82 17.84
CA ASN A 163 -15.46 -5.57 19.00
C ASN A 163 -14.24 -4.92 19.68
N LYS A 164 -13.44 -4.11 18.98
CA LYS A 164 -12.34 -3.36 19.62
C LYS A 164 -12.86 -2.41 20.71
N ALA A 165 -14.08 -1.89 20.55
CA ALA A 165 -14.72 -1.02 21.53
C ALA A 165 -15.22 -1.76 22.79
N ILE A 166 -15.33 -3.09 22.77
CA ILE A 166 -15.85 -3.87 23.91
C ILE A 166 -14.96 -3.73 25.14
N PHE A 167 -13.65 -3.51 24.97
CA PHE A 167 -12.74 -3.22 26.09
C PHE A 167 -13.27 -2.09 26.99
N TRP A 168 -13.91 -1.08 26.41
CA TRP A 168 -14.42 0.08 27.14
C TRP A 168 -15.77 -0.16 27.82
N GLN A 169 -16.36 -1.35 27.70
CA GLN A 169 -17.62 -1.72 28.37
C GLN A 169 -17.41 -2.22 29.82
N GLN A 170 -16.17 -2.27 30.28
CA GLN A 170 -15.83 -2.78 31.61
C GLN A 170 -16.22 -1.78 32.72
N GLN A 171 -17.10 -2.20 33.63
CA GLN A 171 -17.52 -1.40 34.79
C GLN A 171 -16.52 -1.43 35.97
N SER A 172 -15.56 -2.37 35.96
CA SER A 172 -14.57 -2.52 37.04
C SER A 172 -13.21 -2.99 36.51
N TYR A 173 -12.57 -2.15 35.71
CA TYR A 173 -11.17 -2.36 35.29
C TYR A 173 -10.24 -1.89 36.40
N PHE A 174 -9.70 -2.83 37.19
CA PHE A 174 -8.93 -2.52 38.41
C PHE A 174 -9.65 -1.56 39.36
N GLY A 175 -10.98 -1.70 39.47
CA GLY A 175 -11.82 -0.82 40.31
C GLY A 175 -12.27 0.49 39.65
N VAL A 176 -11.98 0.69 38.36
CA VAL A 176 -12.38 1.88 37.59
C VAL A 176 -13.43 1.52 36.53
N ASP A 177 -14.50 2.31 36.45
CA ASP A 177 -15.51 2.19 35.39
C ASP A 177 -15.03 2.87 34.10
N LEU A 178 -14.86 2.10 33.03
CA LEU A 178 -14.42 2.58 31.72
C LEU A 178 -15.58 2.98 30.80
N THR A 179 -16.82 2.64 31.15
CA THR A 179 -18.01 2.85 30.31
C THR A 179 -18.25 4.32 29.89
N PRO A 180 -17.85 5.36 30.66
CA PRO A 180 -17.97 6.74 30.19
C PRO A 180 -17.21 7.05 28.88
N LEU A 181 -16.21 6.24 28.51
CA LEU A 181 -15.43 6.40 27.28
C LEU A 181 -15.86 5.48 26.14
N GLN A 182 -16.81 4.56 26.37
CA GLN A 182 -17.24 3.56 25.39
C GLN A 182 -17.67 4.18 24.06
N ARG A 183 -18.51 5.22 24.10
CA ARG A 183 -19.02 5.86 22.89
C ARG A 183 -17.90 6.51 22.09
N SER A 184 -17.03 7.26 22.74
CA SER A 184 -15.89 7.93 22.11
C SER A 184 -14.93 6.92 21.49
N ALA A 185 -14.68 5.79 22.16
CA ALA A 185 -13.87 4.71 21.61
C ALA A 185 -14.51 4.06 20.39
N TYR A 186 -15.82 3.76 20.45
CA TYR A 186 -16.56 3.22 19.31
C TYR A 186 -16.50 4.14 18.10
N GLU A 187 -16.81 5.43 18.28
CA GLU A 187 -16.70 6.44 17.21
C GLU A 187 -15.25 6.56 16.69
N GLY A 188 -14.26 6.48 17.58
CA GLY A 188 -12.83 6.47 17.23
C GLY A 188 -12.44 5.31 16.32
N TYR A 189 -12.85 4.07 16.63
CA TYR A 189 -12.55 2.91 15.78
C TYR A 189 -13.20 3.00 14.40
N PHE A 190 -14.44 3.51 14.30
CA PHE A 190 -15.10 3.72 13.01
C PHE A 190 -14.61 4.96 12.24
N SER A 191 -13.82 5.83 12.87
CA SER A 191 -13.14 6.95 12.20
C SER A 191 -11.82 6.55 11.52
N GLN A 192 -11.39 5.30 11.67
CA GLN A 192 -10.19 4.79 10.99
C GLN A 192 -10.60 4.03 9.72
N PRO A 193 -10.16 4.47 8.53
CA PRO A 193 -10.34 3.66 7.34
C PRO A 193 -9.38 2.46 7.40
N VAL A 194 -9.77 1.35 6.80
CA VAL A 194 -9.01 0.09 6.82
C VAL A 194 -8.23 -0.07 5.53
N VAL A 195 -6.96 -0.43 5.63
CA VAL A 195 -6.10 -0.73 4.48
C VAL A 195 -5.77 -2.21 4.48
N ASP A 196 -6.30 -2.96 3.51
CA ASP A 196 -6.00 -4.37 3.29
C ASP A 196 -6.42 -4.85 1.89
N ALA A 197 -6.02 -6.09 1.57
CA ALA A 197 -6.52 -6.80 0.41
C ALA A 197 -7.82 -7.54 0.77
N PHE A 198 -8.79 -7.50 -0.12
CA PHE A 198 -10.07 -8.20 0.08
C PHE A 198 -10.55 -8.89 -1.19
N ASP A 199 -11.45 -9.85 -1.02
CA ASP A 199 -12.05 -10.59 -2.13
C ASP A 199 -13.07 -9.72 -2.89
N PRO A 200 -12.93 -9.53 -4.22
CA PRO A 200 -13.85 -8.69 -4.99
C PRO A 200 -15.31 -9.19 -4.95
N ARG A 201 -15.58 -10.43 -4.55
CA ARG A 201 -16.94 -10.96 -4.33
C ARG A 201 -17.67 -10.29 -3.17
N LEU A 202 -16.98 -9.56 -2.30
CA LEU A 202 -17.58 -8.77 -1.22
C LEU A 202 -18.24 -7.47 -1.75
N LEU A 203 -17.99 -7.10 -3.01
CA LEU A 203 -18.60 -5.92 -3.63
C LEU A 203 -20.09 -6.16 -3.91
N VAL A 204 -20.91 -5.20 -3.52
CA VAL A 204 -22.38 -5.25 -3.60
C VAL A 204 -22.90 -4.75 -4.95
N ALA A 205 -22.11 -3.92 -5.63
CA ALA A 205 -22.42 -3.34 -6.93
C ALA A 205 -21.14 -3.18 -7.77
N PRO A 206 -21.25 -3.04 -9.10
CA PRO A 206 -20.14 -2.63 -9.94
C PRO A 206 -19.54 -1.30 -9.47
N ALA A 207 -18.22 -1.16 -9.62
CA ALA A 207 -17.53 0.06 -9.22
C ALA A 207 -17.83 1.23 -10.16
N ILE A 208 -17.87 2.43 -9.59
CA ILE A 208 -17.82 3.68 -10.35
C ILE A 208 -16.42 4.30 -10.22
N SER A 209 -16.08 5.23 -11.09
CA SER A 209 -14.77 5.88 -11.09
C SER A 209 -14.88 7.40 -11.10
N HIS A 210 -14.05 8.05 -10.29
CA HIS A 210 -13.75 9.48 -10.38
C HIS A 210 -12.39 9.66 -11.04
N VAL A 211 -12.31 10.50 -12.08
CA VAL A 211 -11.11 10.68 -12.90
C VAL A 211 -10.41 11.98 -12.52
N ILE A 212 -9.12 11.90 -12.22
CA ILE A 212 -8.25 13.05 -11.96
C ILE A 212 -7.26 13.13 -13.14
N ASN A 213 -7.39 14.16 -13.98
CA ASN A 213 -6.46 14.38 -15.08
C ASN A 213 -5.32 15.29 -14.62
N PHE A 214 -4.15 14.71 -14.35
CA PHE A 214 -2.97 15.43 -13.86
C PHE A 214 -2.44 16.45 -14.86
N THR A 215 -2.81 16.37 -16.14
CA THR A 215 -2.41 17.37 -17.16
C THR A 215 -3.24 18.65 -17.12
N LEU A 216 -4.42 18.63 -16.48
CA LEU A 216 -5.38 19.74 -16.50
C LEU A 216 -5.75 20.28 -15.11
N ILE A 217 -5.75 19.40 -14.09
CA ILE A 217 -6.19 19.77 -12.74
C ILE A 217 -5.29 20.85 -12.15
N LYS A 218 -5.86 21.75 -11.35
CA LYS A 218 -5.06 22.74 -10.60
C LYS A 218 -4.74 22.22 -9.20
N GLU A 219 -3.74 22.82 -8.57
CA GLU A 219 -3.36 22.47 -7.19
C GLU A 219 -4.56 22.65 -6.24
N GLU A 220 -5.30 23.76 -6.37
CA GLU A 220 -6.44 24.06 -5.51
C GLU A 220 -7.61 23.06 -5.61
N ASP A 221 -7.75 22.38 -6.76
CA ASP A 221 -8.78 21.37 -6.97
C ASP A 221 -8.51 20.09 -6.14
N LEU A 222 -7.28 19.91 -5.66
CA LEU A 222 -6.91 18.80 -4.77
C LEU A 222 -7.21 19.10 -3.30
N TYR A 223 -7.52 20.33 -2.92
CA TYR A 223 -7.78 20.67 -1.52
C TYR A 223 -9.10 20.11 -1.02
N GLU A 224 -10.09 20.03 -1.92
CA GLU A 224 -11.39 19.46 -1.65
C GLU A 224 -11.90 18.71 -2.89
N ILE A 225 -12.08 17.39 -2.76
CA ILE A 225 -12.55 16.53 -3.84
C ILE A 225 -13.94 16.01 -3.46
N GLU A 226 -14.93 16.32 -4.28
CA GLU A 226 -16.33 15.95 -4.10
C GLU A 226 -16.75 14.94 -5.17
N ILE A 227 -17.19 13.75 -4.73
CA ILE A 227 -17.54 12.64 -5.61
C ILE A 227 -18.98 12.19 -5.30
N PRO A 228 -19.95 12.46 -6.19
CA PRO A 228 -21.29 11.92 -6.06
C PRO A 228 -21.27 10.40 -6.27
N LEU A 229 -21.97 9.70 -5.39
CA LEU A 229 -22.05 8.24 -5.41
C LEU A 229 -23.42 7.80 -5.90
N LYS A 230 -23.43 6.89 -6.87
CA LYS A 230 -24.64 6.24 -7.37
C LYS A 230 -24.32 4.82 -7.81
N PHE A 231 -24.98 3.86 -7.18
CA PHE A 231 -24.82 2.43 -7.47
C PHE A 231 -26.19 1.75 -7.57
N THR A 232 -26.21 0.59 -8.21
CA THR A 232 -27.36 -0.31 -8.20
C THR A 232 -26.92 -1.62 -7.58
N SER A 233 -27.55 -2.01 -6.47
CA SER A 233 -27.21 -3.25 -5.78
C SER A 233 -27.45 -4.45 -6.69
N SER A 234 -26.49 -5.38 -6.74
CA SER A 234 -26.62 -6.64 -7.48
C SER A 234 -27.14 -7.78 -6.59
N VAL A 235 -27.15 -7.58 -5.27
CA VAL A 235 -27.45 -8.63 -4.28
C VAL A 235 -28.35 -8.11 -3.15
N SER A 236 -28.97 -9.02 -2.41
CA SER A 236 -29.62 -8.69 -1.13
C SER A 236 -28.60 -8.85 -0.01
N THR A 237 -28.28 -7.77 0.71
CA THR A 237 -27.28 -7.81 1.79
C THR A 237 -27.30 -6.55 2.66
N ARG A 238 -26.46 -6.54 3.71
CA ARG A 238 -26.06 -5.35 4.47
C ARG A 238 -24.80 -4.74 3.85
N ILE A 239 -24.87 -3.46 3.49
CA ILE A 239 -23.72 -2.66 3.10
C ILE A 239 -23.02 -2.21 4.38
N HIS A 240 -21.77 -2.64 4.53
CA HIS A 240 -20.93 -2.31 5.68
C HIS A 240 -20.07 -1.07 5.44
N GLY A 241 -19.96 -0.60 4.19
CA GLY A 241 -19.20 0.59 3.88
C GLY A 241 -18.90 0.77 2.39
N LEU A 242 -17.92 1.61 2.09
CA LEU A 242 -17.41 1.87 0.75
C LEU A 242 -15.96 1.38 0.62
N ALA A 243 -15.70 0.54 -0.37
CA ALA A 243 -14.36 0.11 -0.75
C ALA A 243 -13.85 1.02 -1.86
N CYS A 244 -12.57 1.40 -1.78
CA CYS A 244 -11.92 2.28 -2.71
C CYS A 244 -10.55 1.75 -3.12
N TRP A 245 -10.18 1.96 -4.38
CA TRP A 245 -8.86 1.65 -4.93
C TRP A 245 -8.56 2.64 -6.05
N PHE A 246 -7.40 2.54 -6.68
CA PHE A 246 -7.05 3.44 -7.76
C PHE A 246 -6.30 2.78 -8.91
N ASP A 247 -6.43 3.40 -10.07
CA ASP A 247 -5.63 3.12 -11.24
C ASP A 247 -4.92 4.40 -11.70
N VAL A 248 -3.72 4.27 -12.29
CA VAL A 248 -3.06 5.37 -13.00
C VAL A 248 -2.68 4.96 -14.41
N LEU A 249 -2.82 5.90 -15.34
CA LEU A 249 -2.54 5.72 -16.77
C LEU A 249 -1.26 6.45 -17.15
N PHE A 250 -0.33 5.69 -17.71
CA PHE A 250 0.79 6.19 -18.49
C PHE A 250 0.37 6.24 -19.96
N ASN A 251 -0.06 7.43 -20.42
CA ASN A 251 -0.59 7.61 -21.78
C ASN A 251 0.55 7.83 -22.80
N GLY A 252 1.34 6.78 -23.01
CA GLY A 252 2.46 6.80 -23.95
C GLY A 252 2.01 6.80 -25.42
N SER A 253 2.88 7.27 -26.33
CA SER A 253 2.52 7.40 -27.75
C SER A 253 2.45 6.06 -28.47
N THR A 254 3.15 5.05 -27.96
CA THR A 254 3.18 3.71 -28.56
C THR A 254 2.11 2.84 -27.94
N VAL A 255 2.02 2.81 -26.61
CA VAL A 255 1.09 1.96 -25.87
C VAL A 255 0.65 2.61 -24.55
N PRO A 256 -0.67 2.65 -24.26
CA PRO A 256 -1.15 3.04 -22.94
C PRO A 256 -0.87 1.93 -21.91
N ARG A 257 -0.34 2.30 -20.74
CA ARG A 257 -0.12 1.36 -19.62
C ARG A 257 -0.88 1.78 -18.38
N TRP A 258 -1.54 0.82 -17.74
CA TRP A 258 -2.26 1.00 -16.49
C TRP A 258 -1.50 0.32 -15.35
N LEU A 259 -1.30 1.06 -14.26
CA LEU A 259 -1.01 0.48 -12.96
C LEU A 259 -2.33 0.48 -12.18
N THR A 260 -2.75 -0.69 -11.70
CA THR A 260 -4.02 -0.87 -10.98
C THR A 260 -3.77 -1.42 -9.59
N THR A 261 -4.53 -0.92 -8.62
CA THR A 261 -4.61 -1.46 -7.25
C THR A 261 -5.95 -2.15 -6.98
N ALA A 262 -6.67 -2.56 -8.03
CA ALA A 262 -7.99 -3.17 -7.92
C ALA A 262 -7.99 -4.48 -7.11
N PRO A 263 -9.06 -4.77 -6.34
CA PRO A 263 -9.20 -6.05 -5.68
C PRO A 263 -9.26 -7.19 -6.71
N GLY A 264 -8.58 -8.30 -6.43
CA GLY A 264 -8.44 -9.42 -7.36
C GLY A 264 -7.30 -9.28 -8.38
N ALA A 265 -6.71 -8.10 -8.55
CA ALA A 265 -5.43 -7.95 -9.24
C ALA A 265 -4.27 -8.37 -8.32
N PRO A 266 -3.05 -8.60 -8.86
CA PRO A 266 -1.86 -8.80 -8.04
C PRO A 266 -1.69 -7.68 -7.01
N THR A 267 -1.52 -8.04 -5.73
CA THR A 267 -1.48 -7.08 -4.63
C THR A 267 -0.25 -6.16 -4.72
N THR A 268 -0.49 -4.86 -4.61
CA THR A 268 0.52 -3.82 -4.42
C THR A 268 0.61 -3.42 -2.95
N HIS A 269 1.69 -2.75 -2.54
CA HIS A 269 1.85 -2.25 -1.17
C HIS A 269 0.78 -1.22 -0.72
N TRP A 270 0.08 -0.59 -1.66
CA TRP A 270 -1.06 0.30 -1.36
C TRP A 270 -2.31 -0.43 -0.87
N TYR A 271 -2.43 -1.74 -1.17
CA TYR A 271 -3.65 -2.52 -0.97
C TYR A 271 -4.91 -1.79 -1.49
N GLN A 272 -6.04 -1.95 -0.83
CA GLN A 272 -7.25 -1.16 -1.04
C GLN A 272 -7.65 -0.46 0.27
N LEU A 273 -8.48 0.58 0.18
CA LEU A 273 -9.05 1.28 1.32
C LEU A 273 -10.50 0.87 1.53
N ARG A 274 -10.92 0.63 2.77
CA ARG A 274 -12.32 0.36 3.13
C ARG A 274 -12.77 1.33 4.22
N CYS A 275 -13.75 2.16 3.90
CA CYS A 275 -14.41 3.07 4.83
C CYS A 275 -15.62 2.36 5.42
N VAL A 276 -15.51 1.89 6.67
CA VAL A 276 -16.56 1.14 7.36
C VAL A 276 -17.55 2.10 8.00
N LEU A 277 -18.84 1.87 7.80
CA LEU A 277 -19.92 2.66 8.40
C LEU A 277 -20.34 2.07 9.74
N SER A 278 -20.59 2.92 10.73
CA SER A 278 -21.03 2.50 12.07
C SER A 278 -22.44 1.91 12.07
N GLN A 279 -23.28 2.33 11.12
CA GLN A 279 -24.62 1.82 10.88
C GLN A 279 -24.70 1.22 9.46
N PRO A 280 -24.72 -0.13 9.32
CA PRO A 280 -24.88 -0.78 8.02
C PRO A 280 -26.25 -0.52 7.40
N LEU A 281 -26.31 -0.48 6.06
CA LEU A 281 -27.55 -0.24 5.29
C LEU A 281 -28.06 -1.55 4.67
N TYR A 282 -29.34 -1.83 4.75
CA TYR A 282 -29.92 -2.98 4.04
C TYR A 282 -30.28 -2.61 2.59
N VAL A 283 -30.00 -3.52 1.65
CA VAL A 283 -30.37 -3.38 0.24
C VAL A 283 -30.84 -4.71 -0.36
N MET A 284 -31.61 -4.61 -1.45
CA MET A 284 -32.08 -5.70 -2.31
C MET A 284 -31.54 -5.52 -3.73
N PRO A 285 -31.49 -6.58 -4.56
CA PRO A 285 -31.10 -6.46 -5.96
C PRO A 285 -31.96 -5.42 -6.71
N GLY A 286 -31.32 -4.60 -7.53
CA GLY A 286 -31.97 -3.53 -8.29
C GLY A 286 -32.21 -2.24 -7.52
N GLN A 287 -31.98 -2.20 -6.20
CA GLN A 287 -32.14 -0.97 -5.42
C GLN A 287 -31.00 0.00 -5.66
N GLU A 288 -31.35 1.29 -5.67
CA GLU A 288 -30.42 2.39 -5.80
C GLU A 288 -29.76 2.70 -4.46
N ILE A 289 -28.44 2.86 -4.50
CA ILE A 289 -27.62 3.35 -3.40
C ILE A 289 -27.04 4.68 -3.86
N THR A 290 -27.35 5.75 -3.13
CA THR A 290 -26.88 7.11 -3.43
C THR A 290 -26.01 7.63 -2.30
N GLY A 291 -25.27 8.69 -2.54
CA GLY A 291 -24.44 9.27 -1.50
C GLY A 291 -23.42 10.25 -2.03
N HIS A 292 -22.45 10.55 -1.17
CA HIS A 292 -21.36 11.45 -1.48
C HIS A 292 -20.09 11.06 -0.72
N LEU A 293 -18.95 11.08 -1.42
CA LEU A 293 -17.62 10.98 -0.83
C LEU A 293 -16.93 12.34 -1.00
N ARG A 294 -16.63 12.99 0.12
CA ARG A 294 -15.92 14.28 0.16
C ARG A 294 -14.59 14.10 0.87
N LEU A 295 -13.50 14.46 0.20
CA LEU A 295 -12.14 14.43 0.73
C LEU A 295 -11.69 15.86 0.98
N VAL A 296 -11.38 16.22 2.23
CA VAL A 296 -10.91 17.57 2.58
C VAL A 296 -9.48 17.49 3.10
N SER A 297 -8.55 18.12 2.39
CA SER A 297 -7.13 18.13 2.77
C SER A 297 -6.90 18.86 4.10
N HIS A 298 -5.88 18.46 4.84
CA HIS A 298 -5.46 19.15 6.07
C HIS A 298 -3.93 19.20 6.21
N LYS A 299 -3.48 19.96 7.23
CA LYS A 299 -2.07 20.30 7.45
C LYS A 299 -1.18 19.11 7.81
N ALA A 300 -1.75 17.95 8.14
CA ALA A 300 -1.00 16.74 8.45
C ALA A 300 -0.58 15.93 7.19
N GLN A 301 -0.62 16.56 6.00
CA GLN A 301 -0.34 15.92 4.72
C GLN A 301 -1.28 14.74 4.44
N SER A 302 -2.58 14.94 4.64
CA SER A 302 -3.60 13.91 4.46
C SER A 302 -4.98 14.56 4.23
N TYR A 303 -6.02 13.73 4.20
CA TYR A 303 -7.42 14.08 4.00
C TYR A 303 -8.31 13.57 5.12
N THR A 304 -9.27 14.39 5.52
CA THR A 304 -10.47 13.91 6.21
C THR A 304 -11.48 13.45 5.17
N ILE A 305 -11.97 12.23 5.33
CA ILE A 305 -12.98 11.59 4.49
C ILE A 305 -14.35 11.79 5.13
N TYR A 306 -15.27 12.39 4.41
CA TYR A 306 -16.68 12.44 4.75
C TYR A 306 -17.44 11.55 3.78
N LEU A 307 -18.02 10.47 4.30
CA LEU A 307 -18.82 9.51 3.53
C LEU A 307 -20.26 9.61 3.98
N ILE A 308 -21.18 9.69 3.02
CA ILE A 308 -22.61 9.51 3.23
C ILE A 308 -23.09 8.48 2.22
N LEU A 309 -23.80 7.46 2.67
CA LEU A 309 -24.54 6.52 1.83
C LEU A 309 -25.99 6.46 2.27
N SER A 310 -26.88 6.35 1.30
CA SER A 310 -28.32 6.22 1.49
C SER A 310 -28.88 5.16 0.56
N ALA A 311 -29.87 4.42 1.04
CA ALA A 311 -30.62 3.45 0.24
C ALA A 311 -32.07 3.40 0.70
N THR A 312 -32.99 3.23 -0.25
CA THR A 312 -34.42 3.14 0.01
C THR A 312 -34.87 1.68 -0.08
N VAL A 313 -35.43 1.15 1.01
CA VAL A 313 -36.03 -0.20 1.06
C VAL A 313 -37.52 -0.07 1.33
N GLY A 314 -38.35 -0.40 0.35
CA GLY A 314 -39.78 -0.09 0.39
C GLY A 314 -39.98 1.42 0.41
N ASP A 315 -40.66 1.93 1.45
CA ASP A 315 -40.87 3.37 1.67
C ASP A 315 -39.87 3.99 2.66
N MET A 316 -38.93 3.19 3.20
CA MET A 316 -38.01 3.64 4.24
C MET A 316 -36.65 4.02 3.66
N LEU A 317 -36.29 5.30 3.81
CA LEU A 317 -34.94 5.80 3.53
C LEU A 317 -34.03 5.47 4.71
N GLN A 318 -32.96 4.73 4.44
CA GLN A 318 -31.86 4.52 5.39
C GLN A 318 -30.69 5.40 4.95
N THR A 319 -30.06 6.08 5.90
CA THR A 319 -28.85 6.89 5.66
C THR A 319 -27.84 6.61 6.74
N SER A 320 -26.59 6.46 6.33
CA SER A 320 -25.45 6.25 7.20
C SER A 320 -24.30 7.13 6.75
N SER A 321 -23.56 7.67 7.72
CA SER A 321 -22.45 8.57 7.46
C SER A 321 -21.25 8.23 8.32
N GLY A 322 -20.07 8.61 7.82
CA GLY A 322 -18.80 8.41 8.48
C GLY A 322 -17.89 9.61 8.26
N LYS A 323 -17.15 9.98 9.31
CA LYS A 323 -16.03 10.91 9.24
C LYS A 323 -14.77 10.13 9.59
N LEU A 324 -13.88 9.95 8.62
CA LEU A 324 -12.67 9.15 8.77
C LEU A 324 -11.42 10.00 8.52
N ASP A 325 -10.32 9.68 9.19
CA ASP A 325 -9.03 10.33 8.95
C ASP A 325 -8.09 9.40 8.16
N LEU A 326 -7.69 9.82 6.97
CA LEU A 326 -6.80 9.04 6.11
C LEU A 326 -5.34 9.05 6.59
N LYS A 327 -4.99 9.91 7.57
CA LYS A 327 -3.61 10.04 8.04
C LYS A 327 -3.11 8.79 8.75
N GLU A 328 -3.97 8.16 9.55
CA GLU A 328 -3.63 7.01 10.39
C GLU A 328 -4.63 5.87 10.16
N PRO A 329 -4.59 5.25 8.96
CA PRO A 329 -5.47 4.13 8.66
C PRO A 329 -5.10 2.91 9.49
N TYR A 330 -6.08 2.04 9.70
CA TYR A 330 -5.84 0.72 10.29
C TYR A 330 -5.35 -0.24 9.21
N TYR A 331 -4.04 -0.52 9.21
CA TYR A 331 -3.45 -1.55 8.35
C TYR A 331 -3.80 -2.95 8.87
N ARG A 332 -4.69 -3.63 8.16
CA ARG A 332 -5.18 -4.96 8.53
C ARG A 332 -4.42 -6.01 7.75
N MET A 333 -3.30 -6.47 8.31
CA MET A 333 -2.58 -7.60 7.74
C MET A 333 -3.38 -8.87 7.98
N SER A 334 -3.91 -9.50 6.93
CA SER A 334 -4.34 -10.89 7.03
C SER A 334 -3.10 -11.70 7.41
N GLN A 335 -3.14 -12.37 8.56
CA GLN A 335 -2.14 -13.40 8.83
C GLN A 335 -2.14 -14.35 7.63
N PRO A 336 -0.98 -14.76 7.09
CA PRO A 336 -0.95 -15.97 6.29
C PRO A 336 -1.58 -17.05 7.17
N GLN A 337 -2.64 -17.71 6.70
CA GLN A 337 -3.06 -18.96 7.33
C GLN A 337 -1.80 -19.82 7.42
N ALA A 338 -1.35 -20.10 8.63
CA ALA A 338 -0.24 -21.01 8.83
C ALA A 338 -0.65 -22.32 8.17
N TYR A 339 0.01 -22.69 7.08
CA TYR A 339 -0.04 -24.05 6.58
C TYR A 339 0.44 -24.92 7.75
N SER A 340 -0.48 -25.63 8.39
CA SER A 340 -0.13 -26.71 9.28
C SER A 340 0.54 -27.76 8.40
N LEU A 341 1.87 -27.83 8.47
CA LEU A 341 2.59 -29.02 8.07
C LEU A 341 2.02 -30.15 8.92
N ALA A 342 1.25 -31.04 8.31
CA ALA A 342 0.87 -32.29 8.91
C ALA A 342 2.16 -33.06 9.20
N GLN A 343 2.61 -33.00 10.45
CA GLN A 343 3.58 -33.96 10.96
C GLN A 343 2.79 -35.21 11.35
N ASP A 344 2.94 -36.25 10.53
CA ASP A 344 2.67 -37.62 10.92
C ASP A 344 3.43 -37.94 12.22
N GLN A 345 2.71 -38.05 13.33
CA GLN A 345 3.15 -38.82 14.49
C GLN A 345 1.99 -39.67 15.00
N GLN A 346 2.14 -40.99 14.81
CA GLN A 346 1.30 -42.01 15.43
C GLN A 346 1.42 -41.94 16.98
N PRO A 347 0.38 -42.39 17.71
CA PRO A 347 0.27 -42.17 19.14
C PRO A 347 1.01 -43.24 19.95
N THR A 348 2.03 -42.85 20.73
CA THR A 348 2.63 -43.74 21.73
C THR A 348 1.90 -43.55 23.06
N GLN A 349 1.18 -44.59 23.48
CA GLN A 349 0.56 -44.73 24.80
C GLN A 349 1.64 -44.70 25.90
N LEU A 350 1.47 -43.85 26.91
CA LEU A 350 2.21 -43.91 28.17
C LEU A 350 1.32 -44.59 29.21
N LEU A 351 1.60 -45.87 29.48
CA LEU A 351 1.13 -46.56 30.68
C LEU A 351 2.13 -46.31 31.82
N GLN A 352 1.56 -46.02 32.99
CA GLN A 352 2.23 -45.86 34.28
C GLN A 352 3.01 -47.10 34.69
N THR A 353 4.17 -46.92 35.36
CA THR A 353 4.60 -47.83 36.43
C THR A 353 5.54 -47.13 37.41
N GLN A 354 5.27 -47.40 38.70
CA GLN A 354 5.94 -46.90 39.90
C GLN A 354 7.33 -47.52 40.12
N ASP A 355 8.12 -46.83 40.96
CA ASP A 355 9.39 -47.26 41.56
C ASP A 355 9.38 -48.69 42.11
N ILE A 356 10.56 -49.34 42.13
CA ILE A 356 11.26 -49.88 43.34
C ILE A 356 12.30 -50.98 42.99
N LEU A 357 13.55 -50.70 43.40
CA LEU A 357 14.63 -51.55 43.97
C LEU A 357 15.25 -52.77 43.24
N THR A 358 16.58 -52.62 43.05
CA THR A 358 17.73 -53.54 43.34
C THR A 358 17.94 -54.89 42.63
N GLN A 359 19.20 -55.00 42.16
CA GLN A 359 20.18 -56.09 42.30
C GLN A 359 20.30 -57.21 41.23
N SER A 360 21.57 -57.62 41.10
CA SER A 360 22.20 -58.75 40.36
C SER A 360 22.34 -58.57 38.83
N VAL A 361 23.54 -58.42 38.24
CA VAL A 361 24.81 -59.20 38.25
C VAL A 361 24.78 -60.40 37.29
N ASP A 362 25.79 -60.41 36.41
CA ASP A 362 26.36 -61.50 35.60
C ASP A 362 25.62 -61.94 34.32
N GLN A 363 26.24 -61.67 33.16
CA GLN A 363 27.20 -62.50 32.39
C GLN A 363 26.52 -63.72 31.75
N ASP A 364 26.46 -63.76 30.42
CA ASP A 364 27.36 -64.60 29.63
C ASP A 364 27.08 -64.46 28.11
N GLY A 365 28.10 -64.74 27.28
CA GLY A 365 27.87 -65.32 25.95
C GLY A 365 28.42 -64.61 24.71
N SER A 366 29.68 -64.92 24.40
CA SER A 366 30.24 -65.14 23.03
C SER A 366 30.71 -63.95 22.16
N VAL A 367 32.04 -63.80 22.15
CA VAL A 367 32.97 -63.26 21.12
C VAL A 367 33.23 -64.46 20.13
N PRO A 368 33.85 -64.39 18.91
CA PRO A 368 34.96 -63.48 18.63
C PRO A 368 35.32 -63.06 17.17
N VAL A 369 36.41 -62.27 17.10
CA VAL A 369 37.44 -62.16 16.01
C VAL A 369 37.13 -61.14 14.89
N GLN A 370 37.96 -60.15 14.49
CA GLN A 370 39.40 -59.84 14.67
C GLN A 370 39.65 -58.33 14.43
N GLN A 371 40.51 -57.71 15.24
CA GLN A 371 41.34 -56.55 14.85
C GLN A 371 42.70 -57.06 14.31
N PRO A 372 43.52 -56.19 13.69
CA PRO A 372 44.60 -55.61 14.49
C PRO A 372 44.79 -54.09 14.28
N SER A 373 44.93 -53.40 15.41
CA SER A 373 45.64 -52.11 15.58
C SER A 373 47.18 -52.39 15.60
N PRO A 374 48.14 -51.44 15.80
CA PRO A 374 48.02 -50.09 16.36
C PRO A 374 49.04 -49.04 15.82
N ASN A 375 49.16 -47.94 16.60
CA ASN A 375 50.22 -46.93 16.71
C ASN A 375 49.95 -45.61 16.00
N SER A 376 49.61 -44.51 16.70
CA SER A 376 50.26 -43.76 17.82
C SER A 376 51.01 -42.55 17.27
N GLY A 377 50.77 -41.38 17.88
CA GLY A 377 51.69 -40.23 17.76
C GLY A 377 50.98 -38.91 17.59
N ALA A 378 50.72 -38.24 18.71
CA ALA A 378 50.43 -36.82 18.80
C ALA A 378 51.73 -35.99 18.86
N GLU A 379 51.55 -34.67 18.90
CA GLU A 379 52.50 -33.57 19.17
C GLU A 379 53.18 -32.96 17.94
N LEU A 380 52.89 -31.71 17.52
CA LEU A 380 52.95 -30.37 18.16
C LEU A 380 54.29 -29.63 17.89
N HIS A 381 54.12 -28.53 17.15
CA HIS A 381 54.82 -27.24 17.15
C HIS A 381 56.21 -27.01 16.52
N SER A 382 56.19 -25.92 15.73
CA SER A 382 57.19 -24.88 15.48
C SER A 382 58.39 -25.19 14.59
N LEU A 383 58.39 -24.61 13.38
CA LEU A 383 59.03 -23.32 13.10
C LEU A 383 58.30 -22.60 11.96
#